data_AF-A0A371PV74-F1
#
_entry.id   AF-A0A371PV74-F1
#
_cell.length_a   1.000
_cell.length_b   1.000
_cell.length_c   1.000
_cell.angle_alpha   90.00
_cell.angle_beta   90.00
_cell.angle_gamma   90.00
#
_symmetry.space_group_name_H-M   'P 1'
#
loop_
_entity.id
_entity.type
_entity.pdbx_description
1 polymer ?
#
loop_
_entity_poly.entity_id
_entity_poly.type
_entity_poly.pdbx_seq_one_letter_code
_entity_poly.pdbx_strand_id
1 'polypeptide(L)'
;AGVPLAATPGTPAGPAAGPAQLLFAGVVDHAVVVLFHDGLRVVRYAETADGEGRGGGTGAALDFARTDGAAADSASAVVVSRTQGNVRYLTAPWVKPGRLVDLLKPEAAGQPLHLDANGVTDPVPTPQPAEECTAWPALRMSGRLLTDLGELTPVRLTYGTPRGPGEVSGPQARTAWARTACQLVAVRGQGVRTVNAWEFARQQLPGGTGSAAWLCTRAETWRGAGSRTMAQFQAPAPGGRPYAPGAVTA
;
A
#
# COMPACT_ATOMS: atom_id res chain seq x y z
N ALA A 1 12.19 -18.78 -25.39
CA ALA A 1 12.12 -17.88 -24.23
C ALA A 1 10.69 -17.37 -24.11
N GLY A 2 10.18 -17.17 -22.90
CA GLY A 2 8.79 -16.81 -22.63
C GLY A 2 8.72 -15.63 -21.66
N VAL A 3 7.56 -14.99 -21.59
CA VAL A 3 7.35 -13.81 -20.74
C VAL A 3 7.40 -14.23 -19.26
N PRO A 4 8.30 -13.67 -18.43
CA PRO A 4 8.31 -13.91 -17.00
C PRO A 4 6.99 -13.50 -16.35
N LEU A 5 6.51 -14.35 -15.45
CA LEU A 5 5.27 -14.15 -14.70
C LEU A 5 5.60 -13.87 -13.23
N ALA A 6 4.97 -12.84 -12.67
CA ALA A 6 4.95 -12.60 -11.23
C ALA A 6 3.49 -12.56 -10.74
N ALA A 7 3.23 -13.12 -9.56
CA ALA A 7 1.89 -13.14 -9.00
C ALA A 7 1.95 -12.82 -7.51
N THR A 8 1.13 -11.87 -7.08
CA THR A 8 0.86 -11.61 -5.65
C THR A 8 0.50 -12.93 -4.97
N PRO A 9 1.02 -13.24 -3.76
CA PRO A 9 0.78 -14.51 -3.09
C PRO A 9 -0.71 -14.92 -3.07
N GLY A 10 -0.99 -16.15 -3.51
CA GLY A 10 -2.34 -16.69 -3.57
C GLY A 10 -3.16 -16.30 -4.81
N THR A 11 -2.55 -15.58 -5.77
CA THR A 11 -3.14 -15.22 -7.08
C THR A 11 -2.86 -16.31 -8.12
N PRO A 12 -3.88 -16.88 -8.77
CA PRO A 12 -3.67 -17.74 -9.94
C PRO A 12 -2.98 -16.95 -11.06
N ALA A 13 -2.07 -17.56 -11.83
CA ALA A 13 -1.43 -16.98 -13.02
C ALA A 13 -1.90 -17.65 -14.34
N GLY A 14 -2.97 -18.44 -14.25
CA GLY A 14 -3.57 -19.12 -15.40
C GLY A 14 -4.42 -18.18 -16.29
N PRO A 15 -5.10 -18.75 -17.30
CA PRO A 15 -5.97 -18.02 -18.23
C PRO A 15 -6.96 -17.08 -17.53
N ALA A 16 -7.44 -16.08 -18.25
CA ALA A 16 -8.44 -15.14 -17.74
C ALA A 16 -9.68 -15.86 -17.24
N ALA A 17 -10.13 -15.53 -16.02
CA ALA A 17 -11.31 -16.15 -15.42
C ALA A 17 -12.63 -15.69 -16.09
N GLY A 18 -12.60 -14.54 -16.75
CA GLY A 18 -13.70 -13.97 -17.52
C GLY A 18 -13.18 -13.09 -18.65
N PRO A 19 -14.08 -12.36 -19.35
CA PRO A 19 -13.70 -11.41 -20.39
C PRO A 19 -12.74 -10.35 -19.84
N ALA A 20 -11.56 -10.21 -20.47
CA ALA A 20 -10.58 -9.22 -20.08
C ALA A 20 -11.06 -7.81 -20.46
N GLN A 21 -11.18 -6.94 -19.45
CA GLN A 21 -11.50 -5.52 -19.62
C GLN A 21 -10.22 -4.70 -19.61
N LEU A 22 -10.01 -3.88 -20.64
CA LEU A 22 -8.88 -2.96 -20.69
C LEU A 22 -9.10 -1.81 -19.71
N LEU A 23 -8.16 -1.62 -18.78
CA LEU A 23 -8.15 -0.49 -17.85
C LEU A 23 -7.26 0.64 -18.34
N PHE A 24 -6.11 0.31 -18.93
CA PHE A 24 -5.13 1.29 -19.40
C PHE A 24 -4.20 0.67 -20.45
N ALA A 25 -3.81 1.46 -21.45
CA ALA A 25 -2.74 1.14 -22.38
C ALA A 25 -1.97 2.44 -22.70
N GLY A 26 -0.66 2.45 -22.48
CA GLY A 26 0.15 3.64 -22.71
C GLY A 26 1.62 3.43 -22.39
N VAL A 27 2.44 4.46 -22.66
CA VAL A 27 3.87 4.45 -22.32
C VAL A 27 4.06 5.15 -20.99
N VAL A 28 4.68 4.47 -20.01
CA VAL A 28 5.00 5.01 -18.68
C VAL A 28 6.43 4.62 -18.33
N ASP A 29 7.25 5.59 -17.90
CA ASP A 29 8.65 5.39 -17.55
C ASP A 29 9.45 4.56 -18.58
N HIS A 30 9.30 4.89 -19.87
CA HIS A 30 9.92 4.20 -21.01
C HIS A 30 9.50 2.73 -21.22
N ALA A 31 8.40 2.30 -20.62
CA ALA A 31 7.78 1.00 -20.86
C ALA A 31 6.40 1.14 -21.50
N VAL A 32 6.07 0.30 -22.47
CA VAL A 32 4.68 0.11 -22.90
C VAL A 32 3.99 -0.73 -21.83
N VAL A 33 2.92 -0.20 -21.25
CA VAL A 33 2.17 -0.85 -20.18
C VAL A 33 0.73 -1.05 -20.61
N VAL A 34 0.20 -2.24 -20.36
CA VAL A 34 -1.22 -2.56 -20.54
C VAL A 34 -1.77 -3.19 -19.27
N LEU A 35 -2.85 -2.63 -18.75
CA LEU A 35 -3.56 -3.12 -17.57
C LEU A 35 -4.91 -3.70 -17.99
N PHE A 36 -5.17 -4.94 -17.55
CA PHE A 36 -6.45 -5.61 -17.72
C PHE A 36 -7.08 -5.95 -16.38
N HIS A 37 -8.40 -6.08 -16.36
CA HIS A 37 -9.15 -6.71 -15.27
C HIS A 37 -10.02 -7.84 -15.83
N ASP A 38 -9.89 -9.05 -15.29
CA ASP A 38 -10.61 -10.23 -15.78
C ASP A 38 -11.85 -10.61 -14.95
N GLY A 39 -12.24 -9.73 -14.02
CA GLY A 39 -13.33 -9.95 -13.08
C GLY A 39 -12.86 -10.37 -11.68
N LEU A 40 -11.68 -10.98 -11.55
CA LEU A 40 -11.11 -11.43 -10.27
C LEU A 40 -9.72 -10.85 -9.99
N ARG A 41 -8.99 -10.48 -11.03
CA ARG A 41 -7.60 -10.05 -10.97
C ARG A 41 -7.36 -8.82 -11.84
N VAL A 42 -6.41 -8.01 -11.41
CA VAL A 42 -5.70 -7.08 -12.29
C VAL A 42 -4.49 -7.82 -12.87
N VAL A 43 -4.26 -7.63 -14.15
CA VAL A 43 -3.10 -8.14 -14.88
C VAL A 43 -2.37 -6.96 -15.50
N ARG A 44 -1.08 -6.83 -15.20
CA ARG A 44 -0.20 -5.82 -15.78
C ARG A 44 0.77 -6.47 -16.73
N TYR A 45 0.69 -6.11 -17.99
CA TYR A 45 1.73 -6.39 -18.97
C TYR A 45 2.62 -5.16 -19.10
N ALA A 46 3.94 -5.35 -19.15
CA ALA A 46 4.89 -4.29 -19.44
C ALA A 46 6.01 -4.79 -20.33
N GLU A 47 6.43 -3.98 -21.30
CA GLU A 47 7.64 -4.23 -22.11
C GLU A 47 8.43 -2.94 -22.35
N THR A 48 9.71 -3.05 -22.70
CA THR A 48 10.52 -1.87 -23.03
C THR A 48 9.98 -1.16 -24.27
N ALA A 49 9.88 0.17 -24.24
CA ALA A 49 9.28 0.93 -25.33
C ALA A 49 10.13 0.97 -26.60
N ASP A 50 11.45 0.82 -26.46
CA ASP A 50 12.41 0.72 -27.57
C ASP A 50 12.33 -0.61 -28.35
N GLY A 51 11.57 -1.58 -27.83
CA GLY A 51 11.38 -2.88 -28.44
C GLY A 51 12.53 -3.86 -28.26
N GLU A 52 13.50 -3.54 -27.39
CA GLU A 52 14.57 -4.45 -27.04
C GLU A 52 14.01 -5.76 -26.44
N GLY A 53 14.44 -6.91 -26.96
CA GLY A 53 13.97 -8.22 -26.47
C GLY A 53 12.55 -8.63 -26.90
N ARG A 54 11.84 -7.84 -27.73
CA ARG A 54 10.48 -8.17 -28.24
C ARG A 54 10.40 -9.53 -28.93
N GLY A 55 11.36 -9.83 -29.81
CA GLY A 55 11.39 -11.11 -30.54
C GLY A 55 11.65 -12.35 -29.68
N GLY A 56 12.20 -12.17 -28.47
CA GLY A 56 12.51 -13.25 -27.53
C GLY A 56 11.62 -13.32 -26.30
N GLY A 57 10.72 -12.34 -26.10
CA GLY A 57 9.92 -12.20 -24.89
C GLY A 57 10.72 -11.84 -23.63
N THR A 58 11.99 -11.45 -23.77
CA THR A 58 12.92 -11.17 -22.67
C THR A 58 12.83 -9.73 -22.16
N GLY A 59 12.20 -8.84 -22.91
CA GLY A 59 11.94 -7.45 -22.54
C GLY A 59 10.55 -7.20 -21.95
N ALA A 60 9.74 -8.26 -21.79
CA ALA A 60 8.36 -8.17 -21.32
C ALA A 60 8.17 -8.84 -19.95
N ALA A 61 7.15 -8.44 -19.20
CA ALA A 61 6.74 -9.05 -17.93
C ALA A 61 5.22 -9.05 -17.79
N LEU A 62 4.69 -10.03 -17.06
CA LEU A 62 3.27 -10.12 -16.73
C LEU A 62 3.11 -10.30 -15.21
N ASP A 63 2.45 -9.33 -14.59
CA ASP A 63 2.17 -9.32 -13.16
C ASP A 63 0.69 -9.57 -12.90
N PHE A 64 0.37 -10.39 -11.89
CA PHE A 64 -1.00 -10.71 -11.50
C PHE A 64 -1.26 -10.32 -10.04
N ALA A 65 -2.36 -9.64 -9.77
CA ALA A 65 -2.84 -9.40 -8.42
C ALA A 65 -4.33 -9.64 -8.31
N ARG A 66 -4.75 -10.33 -7.24
CA ARG A 66 -6.16 -10.48 -6.89
C ARG A 66 -6.79 -9.14 -6.52
N THR A 67 -8.04 -8.99 -6.90
CA THR A 67 -8.91 -7.84 -6.60
C THR A 67 -10.32 -8.30 -6.25
N ASP A 68 -10.46 -9.47 -5.60
CA ASP A 68 -11.77 -10.08 -5.34
C ASP A 68 -12.67 -9.16 -4.51
N GLY A 69 -13.87 -8.87 -5.02
CA GLY A 69 -14.80 -8.00 -4.31
C GLY A 69 -14.29 -6.56 -4.15
N ALA A 70 -13.32 -6.13 -4.98
CA ALA A 70 -12.99 -4.71 -5.10
C ALA A 70 -14.24 -3.93 -5.51
N ALA A 71 -14.66 -3.01 -4.65
CA ALA A 71 -15.77 -2.11 -4.85
C ALA A 71 -15.28 -0.67 -4.88
N ALA A 72 -16.16 0.32 -5.07
CA ALA A 72 -15.79 1.74 -5.10
C ALA A 72 -15.00 2.21 -3.86
N ASP A 73 -15.12 1.49 -2.75
CA ASP A 73 -14.40 1.76 -1.50
C ASP A 73 -12.95 1.23 -1.43
N SER A 74 -12.61 0.28 -2.31
CA SER A 74 -11.36 -0.47 -2.31
C SER A 74 -10.63 -0.39 -3.67
N ALA A 75 -11.33 -0.02 -4.73
CA ALA A 75 -10.80 0.24 -6.08
C ALA A 75 -10.37 1.72 -6.21
N SER A 76 -9.28 2.10 -5.54
CA SER A 76 -8.79 3.48 -5.57
C SER A 76 -7.69 3.69 -6.61
N ALA A 77 -6.72 2.77 -6.68
CA ALA A 77 -5.61 2.87 -7.61
C ALA A 77 -4.93 1.51 -7.84
N VAL A 78 -4.19 1.38 -8.94
CA VAL A 78 -3.36 0.21 -9.27
C VAL A 78 -2.00 0.67 -9.78
N VAL A 79 -0.95 -0.10 -9.52
CA VAL A 79 0.41 0.21 -10.00
C VAL A 79 0.47 0.05 -11.51
N VAL A 80 0.88 1.12 -12.21
CA VAL A 80 1.15 1.09 -13.65
C VAL A 80 2.64 0.95 -13.94
N SER A 81 3.50 1.53 -13.10
CA SER A 81 4.95 1.44 -13.25
C SER A 81 5.62 1.39 -11.90
N ARG A 82 6.71 0.63 -11.82
CA ARG A 82 7.62 0.60 -10.69
C ARG A 82 9.05 0.67 -11.22
N THR A 83 9.78 1.69 -10.79
CA THR A 83 11.20 1.90 -11.08
C THR A 83 12.00 1.81 -9.80
N GLN A 84 13.31 2.05 -9.86
CA GLN A 84 14.14 2.07 -8.67
C GLN A 84 13.70 3.21 -7.73
N GLY A 85 12.99 2.85 -6.67
CA GLY A 85 12.57 3.78 -5.61
C GLY A 85 11.30 4.58 -5.89
N ASN A 86 10.66 4.43 -7.06
CA ASN A 86 9.41 5.12 -7.37
C ASN A 86 8.34 4.16 -7.92
N VAL A 87 7.09 4.55 -7.69
CA VAL A 87 5.91 3.87 -8.19
C VAL A 87 4.95 4.91 -8.76
N ARG A 88 4.31 4.60 -9.89
CA ARG A 88 3.21 5.39 -10.44
C ARG A 88 1.94 4.56 -10.36
N TYR A 89 0.84 5.23 -10.06
CA TYR A 89 -0.47 4.60 -9.95
C TYR A 89 -1.41 5.11 -11.03
N LEU A 90 -2.17 4.21 -11.64
CA LEU A 90 -3.41 4.55 -12.33
C LEU A 90 -4.51 4.67 -11.28
N THR A 91 -5.18 5.82 -11.24
CA THR A 91 -6.29 6.07 -10.31
C THR A 91 -7.63 5.73 -10.96
N ALA A 92 -8.59 5.29 -10.16
CA ALA A 92 -9.94 5.05 -10.68
C ALA A 92 -10.63 6.39 -11.04
N PRO A 93 -11.47 6.45 -12.10
CA PRO A 93 -12.03 7.72 -12.59
C PRO A 93 -12.87 8.52 -11.57
N TRP A 94 -13.43 7.84 -10.56
CA TRP A 94 -14.22 8.46 -9.49
C TRP A 94 -13.38 8.94 -8.29
N VAL A 95 -12.08 8.68 -8.29
CA VAL A 95 -11.20 9.06 -7.19
C VAL A 95 -10.78 10.51 -7.35
N LYS A 96 -10.95 11.29 -6.28
CA LYS A 96 -10.47 12.68 -6.26
C LYS A 96 -8.95 12.68 -6.13
N PRO A 97 -8.23 13.59 -6.83
CA PRO A 97 -6.81 13.80 -6.63
C PRO A 97 -6.47 13.92 -5.14
N GLY A 98 -5.41 13.23 -4.75
CA GLY A 98 -5.03 13.10 -3.36
C GLY A 98 -3.85 13.97 -2.95
N ARG A 99 -3.20 13.53 -1.88
CA ARG A 99 -1.95 14.09 -1.40
C ARG A 99 -0.95 12.98 -1.12
N LEU A 100 0.31 13.22 -1.45
CA LEU A 100 1.43 12.46 -0.93
C LEU A 100 1.68 12.91 0.51
N VAL A 101 1.61 11.99 1.46
CA VAL A 101 1.85 12.23 2.89
C VAL A 101 2.98 11.34 3.39
N ASP A 102 3.57 11.72 4.52
CA ASP A 102 4.55 10.91 5.24
C ASP A 102 3.92 10.45 6.56
N LEU A 103 3.81 9.14 6.77
CA LEU A 103 3.17 8.61 7.99
C LEU A 103 3.92 9.05 9.26
N LEU A 104 5.23 9.27 9.19
CA LEU A 104 6.04 9.71 10.33
C LEU A 104 5.84 11.20 10.65
N LYS A 105 5.14 11.95 9.79
CA LYS A 105 4.82 13.38 9.93
C LYS A 105 3.31 13.61 9.83
N PRO A 106 2.51 13.08 10.78
CA PRO A 106 1.05 13.03 10.67
C PRO A 106 0.33 14.39 10.64
N GLU A 107 1.00 15.46 11.09
CA GLU A 107 0.47 16.82 11.09
C GLU A 107 0.84 17.60 9.81
N ALA A 108 1.80 17.11 9.03
CA ALA A 108 2.14 17.73 7.77
C ALA A 108 0.96 17.58 6.80
N ALA A 109 0.60 18.66 6.10
CA ALA A 109 -0.49 18.63 5.14
C ALA A 109 -0.22 17.65 3.96
N GLY A 110 1.04 17.28 3.71
CA GLY A 110 1.46 16.55 2.52
C GLY A 110 1.52 17.43 1.28
N GLN A 111 1.94 16.85 0.16
CA GLN A 111 2.05 17.52 -1.14
C GLN A 111 0.87 17.15 -2.04
N PRO A 112 0.29 18.08 -2.82
CA PRO A 112 -0.71 17.73 -3.82
C PRO A 112 -0.19 16.64 -4.76
N LEU A 113 -1.00 15.60 -4.99
CA LEU A 113 -0.68 14.54 -5.93
C LEU A 113 -1.27 14.92 -7.29
N HIS A 114 -0.40 15.23 -8.25
CA HIS A 114 -0.82 15.49 -9.62
C HIS A 114 -1.19 14.18 -10.34
N LEU A 115 -2.19 14.27 -11.21
CA LEU A 115 -2.62 13.21 -12.12
C LEU A 115 -2.51 13.75 -13.54
N ASP A 116 -1.96 12.96 -14.44
CA ASP A 116 -1.95 13.28 -15.87
C ASP A 116 -3.35 13.11 -16.51
N ALA A 117 -3.45 13.38 -17.81
CA ALA A 117 -4.69 13.26 -18.56
C ALA A 117 -5.29 11.84 -18.58
N ASN A 118 -4.47 10.81 -18.31
CA ASN A 118 -4.90 9.41 -18.24
C ASN A 118 -5.20 8.96 -16.80
N GLY A 119 -5.11 9.85 -15.81
CA GLY A 119 -5.31 9.53 -14.40
C GLY A 119 -4.11 8.83 -13.74
N VAL A 120 -2.93 8.88 -14.37
CA VAL A 120 -1.68 8.34 -13.82
C VAL A 120 -1.03 9.39 -12.92
N THR A 121 -0.57 8.96 -11.74
CA THR A 121 0.11 9.85 -10.81
C THR A 121 1.49 10.27 -11.32
N ASP A 122 1.96 11.42 -10.85
CA ASP A 122 3.40 11.69 -10.74
C ASP A 122 4.13 10.57 -9.96
N PRO A 123 5.46 10.44 -10.10
CA PRO A 123 6.23 9.44 -9.36
C PRO A 123 6.03 9.59 -7.85
N VAL A 124 5.65 8.48 -7.21
CA VAL A 124 5.50 8.39 -5.76
C VAL A 124 6.71 7.62 -5.20
N PRO A 125 7.44 8.16 -4.21
CA PRO A 125 8.53 7.45 -3.58
C PRO A 125 8.03 6.14 -2.94
N THR A 126 8.69 5.03 -3.24
CA THR A 126 8.42 3.74 -2.60
C THR A 126 9.05 3.74 -1.20
N PRO A 127 8.35 3.27 -0.15
CA PRO A 127 8.99 3.06 1.15
C PRO A 127 10.19 2.12 1.00
N GLN A 128 11.38 2.58 1.35
CA GLN A 128 12.61 1.77 1.29
C GLN A 128 12.93 1.21 2.68
N PRO A 129 13.36 -0.06 2.78
CA PRO A 129 14.03 -0.53 3.99
C PRO A 129 15.34 0.23 4.11
N ALA A 130 15.39 1.19 5.03
CA ALA A 130 16.62 1.87 5.43
C ALA A 130 17.06 1.34 6.79
N GLU A 131 18.35 1.48 7.13
CA GLU A 131 18.86 1.17 8.47
C GLU A 131 18.07 1.93 9.55
N GLU A 132 17.65 3.16 9.22
CA GLU A 132 16.74 3.96 10.03
C GLU A 132 15.50 4.37 9.23
N CYS A 133 14.32 4.03 9.75
CA CYS A 133 13.05 4.46 9.19
C CYS A 133 12.77 5.92 9.56
N THR A 134 13.09 6.82 8.63
CA THR A 134 12.97 8.28 8.81
C THR A 134 11.80 8.89 8.03
N ALA A 135 11.25 8.16 7.06
CA ALA A 135 10.05 8.51 6.33
C ALA A 135 9.28 7.26 5.91
N TRP A 136 7.97 7.38 5.79
CA TRP A 136 7.13 6.35 5.19
C TRP A 136 6.08 7.00 4.26
N PRO A 137 6.37 7.08 2.95
CA PRO A 137 5.45 7.66 1.98
C PRO A 137 4.11 6.90 1.91
N ALA A 138 3.02 7.65 1.86
CA ALA A 138 1.67 7.14 1.69
C ALA A 138 0.81 8.11 0.88
N LEU A 139 -0.28 7.62 0.30
CA LEU A 139 -1.23 8.41 -0.46
C LEU A 139 -2.51 8.63 0.36
N ARG A 140 -2.98 9.88 0.40
CA ARG A 140 -4.28 10.22 0.95
C ARG A 140 -5.22 10.58 -0.18
N MET A 141 -6.18 9.70 -0.51
CA MET A 141 -7.08 9.85 -1.67
C MET A 141 -8.52 9.52 -1.25
N SER A 142 -9.49 10.38 -1.60
CA SER A 142 -10.91 10.16 -1.26
C SER A 142 -11.15 9.81 0.21
N GLY A 143 -10.41 10.44 1.14
CA GLY A 143 -10.48 10.20 2.58
C GLY A 143 -9.70 8.98 3.09
N ARG A 144 -9.20 8.13 2.18
CA ARG A 144 -8.46 6.90 2.48
C ARG A 144 -6.97 7.14 2.56
N LEU A 145 -6.30 6.36 3.40
CA LEU A 145 -4.86 6.31 3.50
C LEU A 145 -4.37 5.01 2.85
N LEU A 146 -3.50 5.12 1.85
CA LEU A 146 -2.98 4.00 1.06
C LEU A 146 -1.46 3.98 1.16
N THR A 147 -0.85 2.79 1.24
CA THR A 147 0.61 2.64 1.24
C THR A 147 1.05 1.60 0.24
N ASP A 148 2.23 1.79 -0.32
CA ASP A 148 2.88 0.76 -1.13
C ASP A 148 3.50 -0.31 -0.22
N LEU A 149 3.20 -1.58 -0.48
CA LEU A 149 3.88 -2.74 0.12
C LEU A 149 4.45 -3.69 -0.93
N GLY A 150 4.76 -3.17 -2.12
CA GLY A 150 5.43 -3.92 -3.19
C GLY A 150 4.52 -4.76 -4.09
N GLU A 151 3.20 -4.64 -3.98
CA GLU A 151 2.22 -5.37 -4.79
C GLU A 151 1.58 -4.45 -5.87
N LEU A 152 0.77 -4.99 -6.79
CA LEU A 152 0.10 -4.17 -7.81
C LEU A 152 -1.03 -3.30 -7.24
N THR A 153 -1.62 -3.68 -6.12
CA THR A 153 -2.65 -2.89 -5.43
C THR A 153 -2.03 -2.26 -4.20
N PRO A 154 -2.16 -0.93 -4.01
CA PRO A 154 -1.73 -0.31 -2.77
C PRO A 154 -2.62 -0.78 -1.61
N VAL A 155 -2.05 -0.78 -0.41
CA VAL A 155 -2.67 -1.30 0.79
C VAL A 155 -3.41 -0.20 1.51
N ARG A 156 -4.70 -0.42 1.82
CA ARG A 156 -5.48 0.52 2.63
C ARG A 156 -5.09 0.41 4.10
N LEU A 157 -4.74 1.55 4.70
CA LEU A 157 -4.53 1.67 6.14
C LEU A 157 -5.81 2.14 6.82
N THR A 158 -6.18 1.46 7.90
CA THR A 158 -7.39 1.75 8.67
C THR A 158 -7.07 1.80 10.16
N TYR A 159 -7.97 2.41 10.93
CA TYR A 159 -7.86 2.45 12.38
C TYR A 159 -9.21 2.25 13.05
N GLY A 160 -9.26 1.45 14.10
CA GLY A 160 -10.48 1.19 14.86
C GLY A 160 -10.69 -0.30 15.13
N THR A 161 -11.73 -0.62 15.90
CA THR A 161 -11.98 -2.01 16.31
C THR A 161 -12.03 -2.96 15.12
N PRO A 162 -11.66 -4.24 15.28
CA PRO A 162 -11.68 -5.20 14.16
C PRO A 162 -13.04 -5.35 13.46
N ARG A 163 -14.15 -5.03 14.14
CA ARG A 163 -15.51 -5.08 13.59
C ARG A 163 -15.96 -3.78 12.91
N GLY A 164 -15.22 -2.70 13.09
CA GLY A 164 -15.53 -1.38 12.53
C GLY A 164 -14.27 -0.57 12.27
N PRO A 165 -13.38 -1.02 11.35
CA PRO A 165 -12.21 -0.26 10.97
C PRO A 165 -12.64 1.01 10.22
N GLY A 166 -12.15 2.16 10.70
CA GLY A 166 -12.43 3.48 10.12
C GLY A 166 -11.26 4.05 9.34
N GLU A 167 -11.48 5.24 8.76
CA GLU A 167 -10.45 6.00 8.08
C GLU A 167 -9.43 6.61 9.05
N VAL A 168 -8.20 6.79 8.58
CA VAL A 168 -7.10 7.41 9.35
C VAL A 168 -7.18 8.94 9.26
N SER A 169 -8.26 9.51 9.79
CA SER A 169 -8.54 10.95 9.72
C SER A 169 -8.28 11.69 11.03
N GLY A 170 -8.61 11.08 12.17
CA GLY A 170 -8.50 11.69 13.51
C GLY A 170 -7.08 11.63 14.12
N PRO A 171 -6.77 12.50 15.10
CA PRO A 171 -5.44 12.59 15.70
C PRO A 171 -4.94 11.27 16.31
N GLN A 172 -5.82 10.52 17.00
CA GLN A 172 -5.46 9.22 17.59
C GLN A 172 -5.01 8.22 16.51
N ALA A 173 -5.76 8.11 15.42
CA ALA A 173 -5.45 7.21 14.32
C ALA A 173 -4.13 7.59 13.63
N ARG A 174 -3.91 8.90 13.41
CA ARG A 174 -2.67 9.39 12.80
C ARG A 174 -1.45 9.15 13.69
N THR A 175 -1.56 9.40 15.00
CA THR A 175 -0.49 9.12 15.97
C THR A 175 -0.19 7.62 16.03
N ALA A 176 -1.22 6.77 16.06
CA ALA A 176 -1.04 5.32 16.04
C ALA A 176 -0.23 4.88 14.82
N TRP A 177 -0.61 5.34 13.62
CA TRP A 177 0.10 5.02 12.39
C TRP A 177 1.50 5.63 12.32
N ALA A 178 1.73 6.85 12.78
CA ALA A 178 3.05 7.47 12.81
C ALA A 178 4.06 6.66 13.64
N ARG A 179 3.57 6.05 14.72
CA ARG A 179 4.38 5.23 15.64
C ARG A 179 4.47 3.75 15.21
N THR A 180 3.72 3.33 14.19
CA THR A 180 3.65 1.95 13.69
C THR A 180 4.22 1.80 12.28
N ALA A 181 4.25 2.86 11.47
CA ALA A 181 4.53 2.83 10.03
C ALA A 181 5.79 2.03 9.67
N CYS A 182 6.87 2.20 10.42
CA CYS A 182 8.14 1.50 10.18
C CYS A 182 8.04 -0.03 10.29
N GLN A 183 7.06 -0.55 11.03
CA GLN A 183 6.83 -1.99 11.17
C GLN A 183 6.09 -2.60 9.97
N LEU A 184 5.55 -1.78 9.06
CA LEU A 184 4.86 -2.26 7.87
C LEU A 184 5.79 -3.04 6.91
N VAL A 185 7.11 -2.88 7.04
CA VAL A 185 8.08 -3.69 6.30
C VAL A 185 7.90 -5.19 6.55
N ALA A 186 7.45 -5.60 7.74
CA ALA A 186 7.24 -7.00 8.12
C ALA A 186 6.11 -7.71 7.32
N VAL A 187 5.26 -6.94 6.65
CA VAL A 187 4.13 -7.44 5.86
C VAL A 187 4.24 -7.07 4.37
N ARG A 188 5.42 -6.61 3.93
CA ARG A 188 5.72 -6.31 2.53
C ARG A 188 5.71 -7.58 1.67
N GLY A 189 5.12 -7.49 0.48
CA GLY A 189 5.10 -8.58 -0.50
C GLY A 189 4.30 -9.82 -0.06
N GLN A 190 3.35 -9.64 0.87
CA GLN A 190 2.55 -10.74 1.43
C GLN A 190 1.12 -10.79 0.87
N GLY A 191 0.84 -10.09 -0.24
CA GLY A 191 -0.52 -10.01 -0.79
C GLY A 191 -1.55 -9.38 0.14
N VAL A 192 -1.10 -8.39 0.92
CA VAL A 192 -1.93 -7.62 1.85
C VAL A 192 -2.81 -6.66 1.06
N ARG A 193 -4.11 -6.63 1.38
CA ARG A 193 -5.06 -5.66 0.81
C ARG A 193 -5.38 -4.52 1.76
N THR A 194 -5.33 -4.79 3.06
CA THR A 194 -5.67 -3.81 4.10
C THR A 194 -4.86 -4.10 5.35
N VAL A 195 -4.42 -3.06 6.05
CA VAL A 195 -3.88 -3.18 7.40
C VAL A 195 -4.72 -2.31 8.33
N ASN A 196 -5.23 -2.93 9.40
CA ASN A 196 -5.95 -2.24 10.45
C ASN A 196 -5.10 -2.19 11.72
N ALA A 197 -5.07 -1.04 12.39
CA ALA A 197 -4.47 -0.88 13.71
C ALA A 197 -5.53 -0.47 14.74
N TRP A 198 -5.43 -1.00 15.95
CA TRP A 198 -6.31 -0.58 17.06
C TRP A 198 -5.62 -0.72 18.41
N GLU A 199 -5.91 0.21 19.31
CA GLU A 199 -5.55 0.07 20.72
C GLU A 199 -6.47 -0.97 21.36
N PHE A 200 -5.90 -2.02 21.93
CA PHE A 200 -6.67 -3.06 22.63
C PHE A 200 -6.50 -2.99 24.15
N ALA A 201 -5.44 -2.34 24.63
CA ALA A 201 -5.22 -2.11 26.05
C ALA A 201 -4.43 -0.84 26.30
N ARG A 202 -4.60 -0.29 27.48
CA ARG A 202 -3.84 0.85 28.00
C ARG A 202 -3.36 0.50 29.41
N GLN A 203 -2.09 0.75 29.67
CA GLN A 203 -1.45 0.37 30.92
C GLN A 203 -0.82 1.60 31.57
N GLN A 204 -1.01 1.76 32.88
CA GLN A 204 -0.21 2.70 33.68
C GLN A 204 1.15 2.07 33.96
N LEU A 205 2.22 2.82 33.67
CA LEU A 205 3.57 2.33 33.91
C LEU A 205 3.95 2.45 35.38
N PRO A 206 4.75 1.50 35.91
CA PRO A 206 5.29 1.60 37.27
C PRO A 206 6.02 2.93 37.49
N GLY A 207 5.99 3.40 38.74
CA GLY A 207 6.68 4.64 39.13
C GLY A 207 6.06 5.94 38.62
N GLY A 208 4.82 5.92 38.11
CA GLY A 208 4.10 7.14 37.70
C GLY A 208 4.64 7.77 36.41
N THR A 209 5.34 7.00 35.58
CA THR A 209 6.02 7.47 34.37
C THR A 209 5.10 7.67 33.16
N GLY A 210 3.78 7.67 33.39
CA GLY A 210 2.74 7.86 32.38
C GLY A 210 2.06 6.56 31.95
N SER A 211 1.35 6.62 30.83
CA SER A 211 0.58 5.49 30.30
C SER A 211 1.11 5.04 28.94
N ALA A 212 1.24 3.73 28.77
CA ALA A 212 1.55 3.10 27.50
C ALA A 212 0.29 2.53 26.84
N ALA A 213 0.27 2.56 25.52
CA ALA A 213 -0.77 1.95 24.71
C ALA A 213 -0.28 0.63 24.11
N TRP A 214 -1.16 -0.37 24.10
CA TRP A 214 -0.95 -1.64 23.43
C TRP A 214 -1.81 -1.67 22.17
N LEU A 215 -1.16 -1.75 21.02
CA LEU A 215 -1.82 -1.79 19.73
C LEU A 215 -1.69 -3.16 19.10
N CYS A 216 -2.75 -3.57 18.42
CA CYS A 216 -2.73 -4.71 17.53
C CYS A 216 -2.81 -4.19 16.10
N THR A 217 -1.92 -4.67 15.25
CA THR A 217 -1.92 -4.40 13.81
C THR A 217 -2.21 -5.69 13.09
N ARG A 218 -3.24 -5.71 12.26
CA ARG A 218 -3.61 -6.88 11.46
C ARG A 218 -3.55 -6.54 9.98
N ALA A 219 -2.70 -7.24 9.26
CA ALA A 219 -2.59 -7.22 7.81
C ALA A 219 -3.46 -8.33 7.23
N GLU A 220 -4.53 -7.95 6.53
CA GLU A 220 -5.48 -8.87 5.89
C GLU A 220 -5.09 -9.10 4.44
N THR A 221 -5.16 -10.36 4.00
CA THR A 221 -4.93 -10.75 2.60
C THR A 221 -6.25 -11.07 1.90
N TRP A 222 -6.23 -11.18 0.57
CA TRP A 222 -7.41 -11.57 -0.22
C TRP A 222 -7.95 -12.97 0.12
N ARG A 223 -7.14 -13.86 0.71
CA ARG A 223 -7.57 -15.22 1.09
C ARG A 223 -8.09 -15.34 2.52
N GLY A 224 -7.98 -14.30 3.36
CA GLY A 224 -8.31 -14.33 4.80
C GLY A 224 -7.36 -15.20 5.65
N ALA A 225 -7.03 -16.42 5.21
CA ALA A 225 -6.13 -17.35 5.91
C ALA A 225 -4.64 -16.93 5.94
N GLY A 226 -4.28 -15.81 5.29
CA GLY A 226 -2.92 -15.27 5.27
C GLY A 226 -2.73 -14.06 6.18
N SER A 227 -3.69 -13.77 7.07
CA SER A 227 -3.61 -12.57 7.90
C SER A 227 -2.40 -12.63 8.83
N ARG A 228 -1.58 -11.57 8.86
CA ARG A 228 -0.49 -11.41 9.83
C ARG A 228 -0.90 -10.42 10.90
N THR A 229 -0.62 -10.75 12.15
CA THR A 229 -0.93 -9.88 13.29
C THR A 229 0.34 -9.57 14.05
N MET A 230 0.49 -8.33 14.48
CA MET A 230 1.59 -7.87 15.33
C MET A 230 1.03 -7.11 16.53
N ALA A 231 1.56 -7.37 17.72
CA ALA A 231 1.30 -6.59 18.92
C ALA A 231 2.43 -5.57 19.12
N GLN A 232 2.07 -4.35 19.47
CA GLN A 232 3.01 -3.25 19.67
C GLN A 232 2.78 -2.58 21.01
N PHE A 233 3.87 -2.34 21.71
CA PHE A 233 3.93 -1.50 22.90
C PHE A 233 4.38 -0.09 22.51
N GLN A 234 3.49 0.89 22.71
CA GLN A 234 3.77 2.30 22.51
C GLN A 234 3.91 2.98 23.87
N ALA A 235 5.16 3.14 24.34
CA ALA A 235 5.50 3.88 25.55
C ALA A 235 5.00 5.34 25.50
N PRO A 236 4.90 6.04 26.65
CA PRO A 236 4.76 7.50 26.66
C PRO A 236 5.78 8.14 25.71
N ALA A 237 5.33 9.08 24.90
CA ALA A 237 6.22 9.76 23.96
C ALA A 237 7.30 10.51 24.76
N PRO A 238 8.60 10.30 24.46
CA PRO A 238 9.67 11.09 25.08
C PRO A 238 9.47 12.57 24.78
N GLY A 239 9.92 13.44 25.69
CA GLY A 239 9.91 14.89 25.49
C GLY A 239 10.52 15.27 24.14
N GLY A 240 9.81 16.05 23.34
CA GLY A 240 10.25 16.48 22.00
C GLY A 240 10.14 15.42 20.89
N ARG A 241 9.66 14.21 21.17
CA ARG A 241 9.48 13.13 20.18
C ARG A 241 8.06 12.53 20.24
N PRO A 242 7.01 13.29 19.82
CA PRO A 242 5.61 12.87 19.94
C PRO A 242 5.27 11.59 19.17
N TYR A 243 6.06 11.25 18.15
CA TYR A 243 5.84 10.08 17.28
C TYR A 243 6.97 9.05 17.38
N ALA A 244 7.65 8.95 18.53
CA ALA A 244 8.63 7.90 18.76
C ALA A 244 8.04 6.50 18.49
N PRO A 245 8.69 5.64 17.67
CA PRO A 245 8.14 4.35 17.29
C PRO A 245 7.76 3.47 18.48
N GLY A 246 6.73 2.64 18.30
CA GLY A 246 6.42 1.55 19.22
C GLY A 246 7.39 0.37 19.02
N ALA A 247 7.54 -0.44 20.07
CA ALA A 247 8.27 -1.70 20.01
C ALA A 247 7.30 -2.85 19.69
N VAL A 248 7.65 -3.70 18.72
CA VAL A 248 6.91 -4.94 18.45
C VAL A 248 7.22 -5.94 19.55
N THR A 249 6.18 -6.59 20.09
CA THR A 249 6.30 -7.55 21.20
C THR A 249 5.89 -8.96 20.81
N ALA A 250 5.12 -9.12 19.73
CA ALA A 250 4.68 -10.40 19.16
C ALA A 250 4.18 -10.19 17.72
#